data_AF-A0A7S0YCY5-F1
#
_entry.id   AF-A0A7S0YCY5-F1
#
_cell.length_a   1.000
_cell.length_b   1.000
_cell.length_c   1.000
_cell.angle_alpha   90.00
_cell.angle_beta   90.00
_cell.angle_gamma   90.00
#
_symmetry.space_group_name_H-M   'P 1'
#
loop_
_entity.id
_entity.type
_entity.pdbx_description
1 polymer ?
#
loop_
_entity_poly.entity_id
_entity_poly.type
_entity_poly.pdbx_seq_one_letter_code
_entity_poly.pdbx_strand_id
1 'polypeptide(L)'
;SSAPSSSSSSSSSYPPPSPPLPSTTTEALFRLAAPAEALSGDGETAEWFNVLLRRLWRLYYRRLESHLARCLRPLLNEKKLNLSAALASAGLPSWISIQLRLIQVQVGHEPPALESIRRRHSRLDRDLDLDLHLRYHGGLAIRILATVAIGPVKMRIPLEARDLDIDLRLWTRVRLAATAPFVSTVRLCFPVAPTIRFQLAVPQARDE
;
A
#
# COMPACT_ATOMS: atom_id res chain seq x y z
N SER A 1 84.22 4.61 -14.37
CA SER A 1 83.66 5.97 -14.36
C SER A 1 82.62 6.07 -15.46
N SER A 2 81.57 6.84 -15.20
CA SER A 2 80.62 7.38 -16.18
C SER A 2 79.42 6.48 -16.54
N ALA A 3 78.26 6.86 -15.99
CA ALA A 3 76.99 6.79 -16.71
C ALA A 3 77.06 7.73 -17.94
N PRO A 4 76.18 7.56 -18.96
CA PRO A 4 74.99 8.42 -18.95
C PRO A 4 73.70 7.82 -19.57
N SER A 5 72.58 8.34 -19.04
CA SER A 5 71.24 8.60 -19.60
C SER A 5 70.75 7.93 -20.91
N SER A 6 69.55 7.35 -20.83
CA SER A 6 68.57 7.36 -21.92
C SER A 6 67.15 7.61 -21.40
N SER A 7 66.32 8.12 -22.30
CA SER A 7 65.15 8.98 -22.14
C SER A 7 63.79 8.26 -22.11
N SER A 8 62.85 8.90 -21.40
CA SER A 8 61.41 9.08 -21.70
C SER A 8 60.54 7.91 -22.20
N SER A 9 59.44 7.62 -21.49
CA SER A 9 58.14 7.41 -22.15
C SER A 9 56.98 7.66 -21.17
N SER A 10 56.19 8.69 -21.47
CA SER A 10 54.93 9.02 -20.81
C SER A 10 53.83 8.15 -21.42
N SER A 11 53.22 7.25 -20.66
CA SER A 11 52.03 6.51 -21.12
C SER A 11 50.77 7.13 -20.53
N SER A 12 50.04 7.82 -21.42
CA SER A 12 48.70 8.34 -21.23
C SER A 12 47.72 7.22 -20.86
N SER A 13 47.01 7.38 -19.75
CA SER A 13 45.98 6.45 -19.28
C SER A 13 44.61 7.00 -19.66
N TYR A 14 43.98 6.42 -20.69
CA TYR A 14 42.57 6.66 -21.01
C TYR A 14 41.70 5.63 -20.26
N PRO A 15 40.64 6.03 -19.54
CA PRO A 15 39.63 5.09 -19.05
C PRO A 15 38.68 4.65 -20.19
N PRO A 16 38.10 3.44 -20.12
CA PRO A 16 37.18 2.94 -21.14
C PRO A 16 35.86 3.73 -21.18
N PRO A 17 35.17 3.77 -22.34
CA PRO A 17 33.93 4.54 -22.50
C PRO A 17 32.80 3.98 -21.65
N SER A 18 32.10 4.89 -20.95
CA SER A 18 30.90 4.61 -20.17
C SER A 18 29.79 3.98 -21.02
N PRO A 19 29.02 3.00 -20.50
CA PRO A 19 27.88 2.45 -21.22
C PRO A 19 26.78 3.51 -21.44
N PRO A 20 26.06 3.47 -22.58
CA PRO A 20 25.04 4.48 -22.89
C PRO A 20 23.87 4.41 -21.92
N LEU A 21 23.42 5.58 -21.47
CA LEU A 21 22.21 5.77 -20.67
C LEU A 21 20.97 5.37 -21.49
N PRO A 22 20.03 4.58 -20.93
CA PRO A 22 18.82 4.20 -21.63
C PRO A 22 17.86 5.39 -21.75
N SER A 23 17.70 5.89 -22.98
CA SER A 23 16.76 6.93 -23.35
C SER A 23 15.43 6.33 -23.79
N THR A 24 14.63 5.81 -22.86
CA THR A 24 13.18 5.65 -23.08
C THR A 24 12.45 5.36 -21.77
N THR A 25 11.60 6.31 -21.35
CA THR A 25 10.72 6.26 -20.16
C THR A 25 9.81 5.02 -20.12
N THR A 26 9.60 4.37 -21.26
CA THR A 26 8.77 3.16 -21.42
C THR A 26 9.44 1.88 -20.89
N GLU A 27 10.76 1.72 -20.99
CA GLU A 27 11.45 0.52 -20.47
C GLU A 27 11.59 0.54 -18.93
N ALA A 28 11.69 1.73 -18.33
CA ALA A 28 11.71 1.86 -16.87
C ALA A 28 10.37 1.46 -16.23
N LEU A 29 9.26 1.73 -16.91
CA LEU A 29 7.93 1.28 -16.49
C LEU A 29 7.74 -0.23 -16.71
N PHE A 30 8.27 -0.79 -17.79
CA PHE A 30 8.24 -2.25 -18.03
C PHE A 30 9.11 -3.04 -17.04
N ARG A 31 10.25 -2.50 -16.58
CA ARG A 31 11.05 -3.13 -15.51
C ARG A 31 10.41 -3.06 -14.12
N LEU A 32 9.53 -2.08 -13.87
CA LEU A 32 8.72 -2.04 -12.64
C LEU A 32 7.54 -3.02 -12.68
N ALA A 33 7.17 -3.48 -13.88
CA ALA A 33 6.23 -4.56 -14.12
C ALA A 33 6.94 -5.90 -14.37
N ALA A 34 8.00 -6.19 -13.61
CA ALA A 34 8.50 -7.57 -13.52
C ALA A 34 7.34 -8.48 -13.07
N PRO A 35 7.16 -9.65 -13.70
CA PRO A 35 5.89 -10.35 -13.70
C PRO A 35 5.53 -10.77 -12.29
N ALA A 36 4.34 -10.35 -11.83
CA ALA A 36 3.72 -10.82 -10.60
C ALA A 36 3.60 -12.36 -10.53
N GLU A 37 3.82 -13.04 -11.66
CA GLU A 37 3.83 -14.48 -11.87
C GLU A 37 5.16 -15.19 -11.55
N ALA A 38 6.29 -14.49 -11.42
CA ALA A 38 7.56 -15.12 -11.00
C ALA A 38 7.60 -15.48 -9.49
N LEU A 39 6.57 -15.08 -8.75
CA LEU A 39 6.35 -15.42 -7.35
C LEU A 39 5.21 -16.46 -7.26
N SER A 40 5.30 -17.56 -7.99
CA SER A 40 4.33 -18.66 -7.96
C SER A 40 4.99 -19.98 -7.54
N GLY A 41 5.92 -19.94 -6.58
CA GLY A 41 6.46 -21.16 -5.95
C GLY A 41 5.77 -21.38 -4.61
N ASP A 42 4.94 -22.41 -4.49
CA ASP A 42 4.05 -22.71 -3.36
C ASP A 42 4.49 -22.12 -2.01
N GLY A 43 3.74 -21.11 -1.56
CA GLY A 43 3.98 -20.51 -0.25
C GLY A 43 3.34 -21.37 0.83
N GLU A 44 3.87 -21.31 2.03
CA GLU A 44 3.32 -22.06 3.15
C GLU A 44 2.05 -21.37 3.66
N THR A 45 1.00 -22.15 3.88
CA THR A 45 -0.20 -21.64 4.54
C THR A 45 0.05 -21.54 6.03
N ALA A 46 -0.10 -20.32 6.58
CA ALA A 46 0.11 -20.08 8.01
C ALA A 46 -1.20 -20.12 8.79
N GLU A 47 -1.83 -21.31 8.84
CA GLU A 47 -3.11 -21.49 9.54
C GLU A 47 -3.06 -21.11 11.02
N TRP A 48 -1.93 -21.38 11.68
CA TRP A 48 -1.72 -20.99 13.08
C TRP A 48 -1.81 -19.47 13.25
N PHE A 49 -1.29 -18.70 12.28
CA PHE A 49 -1.36 -17.24 12.29
C PHE A 49 -2.80 -16.78 12.06
N ASN A 50 -3.54 -17.42 11.16
CA ASN A 50 -4.96 -17.14 10.93
C ASN A 50 -5.81 -17.42 12.18
N VAL A 51 -5.52 -18.48 12.94
CA VAL A 51 -6.15 -18.74 14.24
C VAL A 51 -5.84 -17.62 15.24
N LEU A 52 -4.59 -17.18 15.33
CA LEU A 52 -4.16 -16.12 16.24
C LEU A 52 -4.80 -14.78 15.86
N LEU A 53 -4.81 -14.44 14.57
CA LEU A 53 -5.41 -13.24 14.02
C LEU A 53 -6.92 -13.18 14.26
N ARG A 54 -7.63 -14.31 14.11
CA ARG A 54 -9.05 -14.44 14.49
C ARG A 54 -9.29 -14.10 15.97
N ARG A 55 -8.40 -14.53 16.87
CA ARG A 55 -8.53 -14.22 18.30
C ARG A 55 -8.25 -12.75 18.59
N LEU A 56 -7.19 -12.20 18.01
CA LEU A 56 -6.84 -10.78 18.16
C LEU A 56 -7.93 -9.88 17.59
N TRP A 57 -8.53 -10.25 16.47
CA TRP A 57 -9.59 -9.47 15.82
C TRP A 57 -10.76 -9.21 16.76
N ARG A 58 -11.22 -10.23 17.50
CA ARG A 58 -12.31 -10.08 18.49
C ARG A 58 -12.02 -9.03 19.56
N LEU A 59 -10.74 -8.83 19.90
CA LEU A 59 -10.30 -7.86 20.90
C LEU A 59 -10.11 -6.46 20.31
N TYR A 60 -9.61 -6.39 19.08
CA TYR A 60 -9.13 -5.13 18.50
C TYR A 60 -10.07 -4.51 17.46
N TYR A 61 -11.05 -5.22 16.89
CA TYR A 61 -11.86 -4.69 15.78
C TYR A 61 -12.55 -3.35 16.13
N ARG A 62 -13.08 -3.18 17.35
CA ARG A 62 -13.65 -1.88 17.81
C ARG A 62 -12.61 -0.77 17.90
N ARG A 63 -11.40 -1.10 18.32
CA ARG A 63 -10.28 -0.15 18.37
C ARG A 63 -9.81 0.19 16.96
N LEU A 64 -9.79 -0.78 16.05
CA LEU A 64 -9.48 -0.59 14.63
C LEU A 64 -10.53 0.29 13.95
N GLU A 65 -11.83 0.11 14.21
CA GLU A 65 -12.90 0.99 13.72
C GLU A 65 -12.62 2.46 14.11
N SER A 66 -12.34 2.69 15.39
CA SER A 66 -12.04 4.02 15.92
C SER A 66 -10.75 4.60 15.34
N HIS A 67 -9.72 3.77 15.19
CA HIS A 67 -8.44 4.19 14.64
C HIS A 67 -8.56 4.53 13.15
N LEU A 68 -9.20 3.66 12.36
CA LEU A 68 -9.46 3.87 10.94
C LEU A 68 -10.32 5.12 10.73
N ALA A 69 -11.36 5.33 11.53
CA ALA A 69 -12.15 6.55 11.48
C ALA A 69 -11.30 7.79 11.79
N ARG A 70 -10.37 7.72 12.74
CA ARG A 70 -9.45 8.81 13.06
C ARG A 70 -8.46 9.10 11.94
N CYS A 71 -7.98 8.07 11.23
CA CYS A 71 -7.11 8.23 10.07
C CYS A 71 -7.86 8.75 8.84
N LEU A 72 -9.09 8.29 8.61
CA LEU A 72 -9.86 8.61 7.41
C LEU A 72 -10.49 10.02 7.47
N ARG A 73 -10.87 10.50 8.67
CA ARG A 73 -11.42 11.86 8.86
C ARG A 73 -10.51 12.98 8.30
N PRO A 74 -9.22 13.10 8.67
CA PRO A 74 -8.36 14.15 8.12
C PRO A 74 -8.09 13.93 6.63
N LEU A 75 -8.04 12.68 6.17
CA LEU A 75 -7.87 12.39 4.74
C LEU A 75 -9.09 12.79 3.89
N LEU A 76 -10.29 12.84 4.47
CA LEU A 76 -11.50 13.33 3.80
C LEU A 76 -11.71 14.83 3.99
N ASN A 77 -11.29 15.39 5.12
CA ASN A 77 -11.55 16.78 5.50
C ASN A 77 -10.41 17.75 5.17
N GLU A 78 -9.16 17.43 5.52
CA GLU A 78 -7.99 18.33 5.43
C GLU A 78 -7.35 18.27 4.07
N LYS A 79 -7.06 17.05 3.60
CA LYS A 79 -6.99 16.82 2.17
C LYS A 79 -8.45 16.80 1.76
N LYS A 80 -8.99 17.89 1.19
CA LYS A 80 -10.04 17.71 0.19
C LYS A 80 -9.46 16.64 -0.71
N LEU A 81 -9.86 15.37 -0.54
CA LEU A 81 -9.48 14.32 -1.46
C LEU A 81 -9.74 14.98 -2.79
N ASN A 82 -8.71 15.09 -3.62
CA ASN A 82 -8.66 16.04 -4.71
C ASN A 82 -9.80 15.81 -5.72
N LEU A 83 -10.88 15.09 -5.44
CA LEU A 83 -12.19 15.16 -6.09
C LEU A 83 -12.46 16.53 -6.70
N SER A 84 -12.32 17.68 -6.03
CA SER A 84 -12.54 18.94 -6.78
C SER A 84 -11.57 19.13 -7.96
N ALA A 85 -10.30 18.75 -7.83
CA ALA A 85 -9.30 18.80 -8.90
C ALA A 85 -9.37 17.60 -9.89
N ALA A 86 -9.73 16.40 -9.43
CA ALA A 86 -9.91 15.17 -10.19
C ALA A 86 -11.23 15.20 -10.97
N LEU A 87 -12.27 15.83 -10.41
CA LEU A 87 -13.52 16.14 -11.09
C LEU A 87 -13.34 17.30 -12.06
N ALA A 88 -12.48 18.29 -11.76
CA ALA A 88 -12.09 19.29 -12.73
C ALA A 88 -11.36 18.67 -13.93
N SER A 89 -10.46 17.69 -13.71
CA SER A 89 -9.87 16.92 -14.81
C SER A 89 -10.87 15.99 -15.52
N ALA A 90 -11.95 15.60 -14.84
CA ALA A 90 -13.05 14.83 -15.43
C ALA A 90 -14.12 15.71 -16.12
N GLY A 91 -13.87 17.02 -16.27
CA GLY A 91 -14.75 17.94 -17.00
C GLY A 91 -15.98 18.42 -16.22
N LEU A 92 -16.05 18.19 -14.90
CA LEU A 92 -17.12 18.78 -14.10
C LEU A 92 -16.85 20.28 -13.88
N PRO A 93 -17.86 21.15 -14.06
CA PRO A 93 -17.70 22.59 -13.92
C PRO A 93 -17.36 23.04 -12.48
N SER A 94 -16.63 24.15 -12.36
CA SER A 94 -16.20 24.75 -11.09
C SER A 94 -17.33 25.24 -10.18
N TRP A 95 -18.57 25.33 -10.68
CA TRP A 95 -19.75 25.66 -9.87
C TRP A 95 -20.26 24.48 -9.00
N ILE A 96 -19.67 23.29 -9.14
CA ILE A 96 -19.97 22.11 -8.33
C ILE A 96 -18.89 21.93 -7.25
N SER A 97 -19.29 22.04 -5.98
CA SER A 97 -18.41 21.74 -4.83
C SER A 97 -18.89 20.48 -4.11
N ILE A 98 -18.02 19.47 -3.98
CA ILE A 98 -18.33 18.23 -3.24
C ILE A 98 -17.51 18.19 -1.95
N GLN A 99 -18.20 18.03 -0.82
CA GLN A 99 -17.61 17.83 0.49
C GLN A 99 -17.99 16.45 1.01
N LEU A 100 -17.00 15.65 1.38
CA LEU A 100 -17.22 14.33 1.97
C LEU A 100 -17.05 14.42 3.49
N ARG A 101 -18.02 13.90 4.24
CA ARG A 101 -17.92 13.80 5.70
C ARG A 101 -18.10 12.36 6.13
N LEU A 102 -17.12 11.82 6.85
CA LEU A 102 -17.23 10.48 7.42
C LEU A 102 -18.30 10.44 8.51
N ILE A 103 -19.35 9.64 8.30
CA ILE A 103 -20.39 9.39 9.31
C ILE A 103 -19.92 8.25 10.22
N GLN A 104 -19.62 7.10 9.63
CA GLN A 104 -19.36 5.86 10.36
C GLN A 104 -18.39 4.96 9.62
N VAL A 105 -17.61 4.20 10.39
CA VAL A 105 -16.78 3.10 9.91
C VAL A 105 -17.18 1.88 10.70
N GLN A 106 -17.55 0.81 10.00
CA GLN A 106 -17.79 -0.51 10.57
C GLN A 106 -16.77 -1.42 9.90
N VAL A 107 -15.94 -2.10 10.68
CA VAL A 107 -14.94 -3.02 10.13
C VAL A 107 -15.53 -4.42 9.99
N GLY A 108 -16.42 -4.80 10.90
CA GLY A 108 -17.03 -6.12 10.92
C GLY A 108 -16.24 -7.13 11.74
N HIS A 109 -16.78 -8.34 11.86
CA HIS A 109 -16.25 -9.41 12.71
C HIS A 109 -15.33 -10.39 11.97
N GLU A 110 -15.27 -10.27 10.65
CA GLU A 110 -14.46 -11.13 9.79
C GLU A 110 -13.03 -10.59 9.72
N PRO A 111 -12.02 -11.38 10.14
CA PRO A 111 -10.63 -10.95 10.09
C PRO A 111 -10.02 -11.19 8.71
N PRO A 112 -8.94 -10.48 8.37
CA PRO A 112 -8.14 -10.83 7.22
C PRO A 112 -7.52 -12.22 7.38
N ALA A 113 -7.34 -12.90 6.26
CA ALA A 113 -6.68 -14.19 6.16
C ALA A 113 -5.32 -14.04 5.48
N LEU A 114 -4.31 -14.69 6.04
CA LEU A 114 -3.00 -14.83 5.43
C LEU A 114 -3.02 -16.08 4.56
N GLU A 115 -3.02 -15.89 3.24
CA GLU A 115 -3.13 -16.97 2.25
C GLU A 115 -1.80 -17.69 2.09
N SER A 116 -0.70 -16.94 2.01
CA SER A 116 0.64 -17.52 1.90
C SER A 116 1.69 -16.71 2.63
N ILE A 117 2.66 -17.43 3.20
CA ILE A 117 3.91 -16.89 3.71
C ILE A 117 5.05 -17.52 2.92
N ARG A 118 5.98 -16.68 2.48
CA ARG A 118 7.23 -17.13 1.86
C ARG A 118 8.41 -16.42 2.47
N ARG A 119 9.42 -17.20 2.84
CA ARG A 119 10.71 -16.65 3.21
C ARG A 119 11.44 -16.25 1.93
N ARG A 120 11.85 -14.98 1.83
CA ARG A 120 12.78 -14.53 0.81
C ARG A 120 14.20 -14.73 1.32
N HIS A 121 15.11 -15.13 0.43
CA HIS A 121 16.53 -15.20 0.78
C HIS A 121 17.06 -13.81 1.13
N SER A 122 17.37 -13.63 2.42
CA SER A 122 18.09 -12.47 2.90
C SER A 122 19.60 -12.70 2.71
N ARG A 123 20.34 -11.63 2.39
CA ARG A 123 21.80 -11.67 2.27
C ARG A 123 22.51 -11.51 3.61
N LEU A 124 21.78 -11.14 4.67
CA LEU A 124 22.30 -10.91 6.01
C LEU A 124 21.62 -11.86 6.99
N ASP A 125 22.40 -12.59 7.79
CA ASP A 125 21.88 -13.52 8.81
C ASP A 125 21.05 -12.84 9.91
N ARG A 126 21.17 -11.50 10.02
CA ARG A 126 20.39 -10.70 10.97
C ARG A 126 19.06 -10.19 10.40
N ASP A 127 18.81 -10.36 9.11
CA ASP A 127 17.60 -9.86 8.46
C ASP A 127 16.74 -11.06 8.01
N LEU A 128 15.48 -11.08 8.43
CA LEU A 128 14.46 -12.02 7.99
C LEU A 128 13.50 -11.31 7.02
N ASP A 129 13.57 -11.69 5.75
CA ASP A 129 12.69 -11.18 4.71
C ASP A 129 11.54 -12.16 4.45
N LEU A 130 10.31 -11.66 4.54
CA LEU A 130 9.07 -12.43 4.34
C LEU A 130 8.23 -11.75 3.27
N ASP A 131 7.69 -12.54 2.35
CA ASP A 131 6.63 -12.15 1.43
C ASP A 131 5.32 -12.75 1.94
N LEU A 132 4.32 -11.91 2.16
CA LEU A 132 3.06 -12.24 2.80
C LEU A 132 1.93 -11.90 1.84
N HIS A 133 1.03 -12.83 1.58
CA HIS A 133 -0.17 -12.58 0.79
C HIS A 133 -1.38 -12.54 1.71
N LEU A 134 -1.96 -11.35 1.89
CA LEU A 134 -3.10 -11.13 2.77
C LEU A 134 -4.34 -10.84 1.94
N ARG A 135 -5.42 -11.54 2.28
CA ARG A 135 -6.75 -11.27 1.75
C ARG A 135 -7.71 -10.88 2.85
N TYR A 136 -8.44 -9.81 2.61
CA TYR A 136 -9.52 -9.36 3.45
C TYR A 136 -10.81 -9.43 2.65
N HIS A 137 -11.58 -10.48 2.87
CA HIS A 137 -12.96 -10.58 2.45
C HIS A 137 -13.77 -10.31 3.71
N GLY A 138 -14.30 -9.11 3.87
CA GLY A 138 -14.99 -8.79 5.12
C GLY A 138 -16.02 -7.67 4.98
N GLY A 139 -17.00 -7.69 5.87
CA GLY A 139 -18.12 -6.75 5.93
C GLY A 139 -17.76 -5.33 6.39
N LEU A 140 -16.60 -4.82 5.96
CA LEU A 140 -16.24 -3.44 6.23
C LEU A 140 -17.20 -2.53 5.46
N ALA A 141 -17.90 -1.67 6.20
CA ALA A 141 -18.82 -0.69 5.68
C ALA A 141 -18.39 0.72 6.12
N ILE A 142 -18.19 1.61 5.15
CA ILE A 142 -17.87 3.01 5.40
C ILE A 142 -19.04 3.86 4.92
N ARG A 143 -19.63 4.63 5.85
CA ARG A 143 -20.70 5.58 5.56
C ARG A 143 -20.15 6.99 5.48
N ILE A 144 -20.41 7.64 4.36
CA ILE A 144 -19.93 8.98 4.04
C ILE A 144 -21.14 9.83 3.65
N LEU A 145 -21.23 11.05 4.19
CA LEU A 145 -22.17 12.06 3.72
C LEU A 145 -21.49 12.91 2.67
N ALA A 146 -21.90 12.81 1.41
CA ALA A 146 -21.49 13.72 0.36
C ALA A 146 -22.43 14.93 0.34
N THR A 147 -21.89 16.11 0.61
CA THR A 147 -22.61 17.37 0.40
C THR A 147 -22.17 17.94 -0.94
N VAL A 148 -23.08 17.96 -1.91
CA VAL A 148 -22.87 18.52 -3.24
C VAL A 148 -23.52 19.89 -3.28
N ALA A 149 -22.75 20.94 -3.51
CA ALA A 149 -23.23 22.30 -3.68
C ALA A 149 -23.12 22.70 -5.16
N ILE A 150 -24.23 23.17 -5.71
CA ILE A 150 -24.42 23.64 -7.09
C ILE A 150 -24.92 25.07 -7.00
N GLY A 151 -24.00 26.05 -7.07
CA GLY A 151 -24.33 27.45 -6.79
C GLY A 151 -25.00 27.63 -5.41
N PRO A 152 -26.24 28.15 -5.32
CA PRO A 152 -26.95 28.30 -4.05
C PRO A 152 -27.56 27.00 -3.51
N VAL A 153 -27.73 25.97 -4.35
CA VAL A 153 -28.38 24.71 -3.97
C VAL A 153 -27.38 23.77 -3.31
N LYS A 154 -27.73 23.19 -2.16
CA LYS A 154 -26.91 22.18 -1.46
C LYS A 154 -27.71 20.90 -1.27
N MET A 155 -27.21 19.80 -1.82
CA MET A 155 -27.78 18.47 -1.67
C MET A 155 -26.90 17.62 -0.77
N ARG A 156 -27.51 16.83 0.11
CA ARG A 156 -26.82 15.88 1.00
C ARG A 156 -27.17 14.47 0.54
N ILE A 157 -26.18 13.77 0.01
CA ILE A 157 -26.31 12.43 -0.53
C ILE A 157 -25.54 11.50 0.43
N PRO A 158 -26.23 10.65 1.19
CA PRO A 158 -25.56 9.65 1.98
C PRO A 158 -25.05 8.55 1.04
N LEU A 159 -23.80 8.16 1.22
CA LEU A 159 -23.09 7.14 0.46
C LEU A 159 -22.58 6.08 1.41
N GLU A 160 -22.63 4.83 0.98
CA GLU A 160 -22.12 3.71 1.73
C GLU A 160 -21.27 2.83 0.84
N ALA A 161 -19.99 2.69 1.19
CA ALA A 161 -19.12 1.68 0.61
C ALA A 161 -19.27 0.41 1.46
N ARG A 162 -19.69 -0.70 0.84
CA ARG A 162 -19.86 -2.03 1.46
C ARG A 162 -19.03 -3.07 0.73
N ASP A 163 -18.93 -4.25 1.35
CA ASP A 163 -18.31 -5.45 0.78
C ASP A 163 -16.88 -5.19 0.28
N LEU A 164 -16.07 -4.61 1.17
CA LEU A 164 -14.67 -4.32 0.87
C LEU A 164 -13.87 -5.63 0.78
N ASP A 165 -13.47 -5.99 -0.44
CA ASP A 165 -12.51 -7.05 -0.72
C ASP A 165 -11.14 -6.41 -0.97
N ILE A 166 -10.18 -6.71 -0.10
CA ILE A 166 -8.80 -6.27 -0.26
C ILE A 166 -7.93 -7.48 -0.50
N ASP A 167 -7.20 -7.46 -1.61
CA ASP A 167 -6.16 -8.41 -1.92
C ASP A 167 -4.82 -7.67 -2.00
N LEU A 168 -3.88 -8.03 -1.13
CA LEU A 168 -2.60 -7.34 -1.02
C LEU A 168 -1.44 -8.29 -0.78
N ARG A 169 -0.29 -7.95 -1.37
CA ARG A 169 1.01 -8.56 -1.06
C ARG A 169 1.82 -7.61 -0.20
N LEU A 170 2.51 -8.14 0.80
CA LEU A 170 3.31 -7.42 1.78
C LEU A 170 4.70 -8.03 1.84
N TRP A 171 5.69 -7.23 1.49
CA TRP A 171 7.07 -7.55 1.80
C TRP A 171 7.41 -6.99 3.18
N THR A 172 7.73 -7.89 4.11
CA THR A 172 8.16 -7.58 5.47
C THR A 172 9.64 -7.89 5.63
N ARG A 173 10.41 -6.94 6.16
CA ARG A 173 11.80 -7.16 6.60
C ARG A 173 11.88 -6.98 8.10
N VAL A 174 12.22 -8.04 8.81
CA VAL A 174 12.42 -8.06 10.27
C VAL A 174 13.92 -8.11 10.54
N ARG A 175 14.44 -7.10 11.24
CA ARG A 175 15.84 -7.08 11.69
C ARG A 175 15.94 -7.65 13.09
N LEU A 176 16.81 -8.62 13.27
CA LEU A 176 17.04 -9.30 14.54
C LEU A 176 18.04 -8.52 15.41
N ALA A 177 17.83 -8.58 16.71
CA ALA A 177 18.70 -7.98 17.73
C ALA A 177 19.26 -9.07 18.66
N ALA A 178 20.40 -8.80 19.27
CA ALA A 178 21.01 -9.72 20.25
C ALA A 178 20.30 -9.71 21.61
N THR A 179 19.50 -8.68 21.89
CA THR A 179 18.76 -8.51 23.15
C THR A 179 17.27 -8.69 22.93
N ALA A 180 16.56 -9.21 23.95
CA ALA A 180 15.11 -9.33 23.94
C ALA A 180 14.45 -7.98 23.59
N PRO A 181 13.42 -7.94 22.72
CA PRO A 181 12.62 -9.05 22.19
C PRO A 181 13.22 -9.76 20.94
N PHE A 182 14.52 -9.63 20.71
CA PHE A 182 15.26 -10.19 19.56
C PHE A 182 14.85 -9.61 18.20
N VAL A 183 14.01 -8.58 18.20
CA VAL A 183 13.56 -7.83 17.04
C VAL A 183 13.92 -6.36 17.26
N SER A 184 14.73 -5.80 16.37
CA SER A 184 15.10 -4.38 16.40
C SER A 184 14.15 -3.52 15.58
N THR A 185 13.78 -3.96 14.36
CA THR A 185 12.97 -3.17 13.45
C THR A 185 12.15 -4.07 12.55
N VAL A 186 10.90 -3.68 12.29
CA VAL A 186 10.03 -4.30 11.29
C VAL A 186 9.74 -3.25 10.23
N ARG A 187 10.04 -3.58 8.98
CA ARG A 187 9.71 -2.74 7.81
C ARG A 187 8.68 -3.46 6.97
N LEU A 188 7.67 -2.72 6.54
CA LEU A 188 6.56 -3.21 5.74
C LEU A 188 6.54 -2.42 4.44
N CYS A 189 6.43 -3.11 3.31
CA CYS A 189 6.37 -2.51 2.00
C CYS A 189 5.35 -3.26 1.14
N PHE A 190 4.68 -2.53 0.26
CA PHE A 190 3.80 -3.12 -0.76
C PHE A 190 4.61 -3.29 -2.05
N PRO A 191 5.05 -4.51 -2.42
CA PRO A 191 5.78 -4.73 -3.67
C PRO A 191 4.91 -4.46 -4.90
N VAL A 192 3.59 -4.67 -4.78
CA VAL A 192 2.58 -4.41 -5.81
C VAL A 192 1.46 -3.58 -5.20
N ALA A 193 0.81 -2.74 -6.00
CA ALA A 193 -0.35 -1.97 -5.54
C ALA A 193 -1.46 -2.93 -5.06
N PRO A 194 -2.03 -2.70 -3.86
CA PRO A 194 -3.11 -3.55 -3.35
C PRO A 194 -4.35 -3.41 -4.23
N THR A 195 -5.01 -4.53 -4.51
CA THR A 195 -6.29 -4.54 -5.21
C THR A 195 -7.39 -4.32 -4.19
N ILE A 196 -8.13 -3.23 -4.33
CA ILE A 196 -9.22 -2.86 -3.42
C ILE A 196 -10.51 -2.82 -4.24
N ARG A 197 -11.48 -3.64 -3.87
CA ARG A 197 -12.81 -3.70 -4.51
C ARG A 197 -13.86 -3.41 -3.44
N PHE A 198 -14.85 -2.61 -3.79
CA PHE A 198 -15.98 -2.30 -2.93
C PHE A 198 -17.21 -1.98 -3.77
N GLN A 199 -18.38 -2.11 -3.17
CA GLN A 199 -19.63 -1.68 -3.77
C GLN A 199 -20.05 -0.35 -3.17
N LEU A 200 -20.36 0.61 -4.02
CA LEU A 200 -20.93 1.89 -3.60
C LEU A 200 -22.45 1.82 -3.73
N ALA A 201 -23.14 1.99 -2.60
CA ALA A 201 -24.59 1.98 -2.53
C ALA A 201 -25.11 3.23 -1.83
N VAL A 202 -26.35 3.61 -2.13
CA VAL A 202 -27.10 4.53 -1.26
C VAL A 202 -27.52 3.72 -0.04
N PRO A 203 -27.27 4.21 1.19
CA PRO A 203 -27.67 3.49 2.39
C PRO A 203 -29.19 3.34 2.39
N GLN A 204 -29.65 2.11 2.25
CA GLN A 204 -31.05 1.78 2.51
C GLN A 204 -31.30 2.01 4.00
N ALA A 205 -32.41 2.66 4.34
CA ALA A 205 -32.93 2.66 5.68
C ALA A 205 -33.11 1.19 6.07
N ARG A 206 -32.23 0.66 6.93
CA ARG A 206 -32.54 -0.56 7.65
C ARG A 206 -33.60 -0.12 8.64
N ASP A 207 -34.84 -0.48 8.36
CA ASP A 207 -35.86 -0.60 9.40
C ASP A 207 -35.27 -1.52 10.49
N GLU A 208 -35.46 -1.08 11.73
CA GLU A 208 -34.90 -1.65 12.96
C GLU A 208 -35.15 -3.14 13.14
#